data_AF-A0A844B5A6-F1
#
_entry.id   AF-A0A844B5A6-F1
#
_cell.length_a   1.000
_cell.length_b   1.000
_cell.length_c   1.000
_cell.angle_alpha   90.00
_cell.angle_beta   90.00
_cell.angle_gamma   90.00
#
_symmetry.space_group_name_H-M   'P 1'
#
loop_
_entity.id
_entity.type
_entity.pdbx_description
1 polymer ?
#
loop_
_entity_poly.entity_id
_entity_poly.type
_entity_poly.pdbx_seq_one_letter_code
_entity_poly.pdbx_strand_id
1 'polypeptide(L)' 'MLDNTAHAPRPQHGEAIIDRSRTCMIRLVDRRTGAPLRLNGSVLRVFTRDPRAAVAELLEGRDPALWEARVDILRTARA' A
#
# COMPACT_ATOMS: atom_id res chain seq x y z
N MET A 1 -9.02 8.03 33.16
CA MET A 1 -10.03 8.25 32.10
C MET A 1 -9.27 8.63 30.85
N LEU A 2 -9.31 7.73 29.86
CA LEU A 2 -8.85 7.83 28.46
C LEU A 2 -7.34 8.00 28.18
N ASP A 3 -6.72 6.82 27.97
CA ASP A 3 -5.83 6.42 26.87
C ASP A 3 -5.10 7.53 26.09
N ASN A 4 -3.78 7.61 26.25
CA ASN A 4 -2.90 8.24 25.27
C ASN A 4 -1.92 7.18 24.76
N THR A 5 -2.44 6.20 24.03
CA THR A 5 -1.62 5.25 23.26
C THR A 5 -0.75 6.05 22.30
N ALA A 6 0.55 6.01 22.56
CA ALA A 6 1.59 6.65 21.77
C ALA A 6 1.48 6.23 20.30
N HIS A 7 0.91 7.10 19.46
CA HIS A 7 1.02 7.00 18.01
C HIS A 7 2.50 7.23 17.67
N ALA A 8 3.19 6.14 17.36
CA ALA A 8 4.62 6.13 17.06
C ALA A 8 4.99 7.22 16.01
N PRO A 9 6.18 7.84 16.12
CA PRO A 9 6.62 8.85 15.18
C PRO A 9 6.69 8.26 13.77
N ARG A 10 5.89 8.87 12.87
CA ARG A 10 5.84 8.55 11.45
C ARG A 10 7.24 8.72 10.84
N PRO A 11 7.72 7.77 10.02
CA PRO A 11 9.10 7.76 9.54
C PRO A 11 9.40 9.00 8.67
N GLN A 12 10.37 9.77 9.14
CA GLN A 12 10.81 11.05 8.64
C GLN A 12 11.51 10.89 7.27
N HIS A 13 11.22 11.81 6.37
CA HIS A 13 11.60 11.81 4.96
C HIS A 13 13.13 11.79 4.76
N GLY A 14 13.65 10.72 4.17
CA GLY A 14 14.64 10.86 3.10
C GLY A 14 13.88 11.16 1.82
N GLU A 15 14.27 12.22 1.12
CA GLU A 15 13.58 12.85 -0.01
C GLU A 15 13.40 11.90 -1.21
N ALA A 16 12.42 11.00 -1.12
CA ALA A 16 11.79 10.44 -2.29
C ALA A 16 10.98 11.58 -2.91
N ILE A 17 11.44 12.08 -4.06
CA ILE A 17 10.64 12.83 -5.03
C ILE A 17 9.33 12.07 -5.32
N ILE A 18 8.34 12.21 -4.45
CA ILE A 18 6.98 11.73 -4.67
C ILE A 18 6.35 12.67 -5.69
N ASP A 19 6.49 12.28 -6.95
CA ASP A 19 5.73 12.82 -8.08
C ASP A 19 4.24 12.61 -7.78
N ARG A 20 3.62 13.62 -7.13
CA ARG A 20 2.19 13.63 -6.76
C ARG A 20 1.25 13.60 -7.98
N SER A 21 1.81 13.64 -9.19
CA SER A 21 1.09 13.58 -10.46
C SER A 21 0.91 12.15 -10.97
N ARG A 22 1.55 11.15 -10.34
CA ARG A 22 1.44 9.74 -10.73
C ARG A 22 0.47 8.98 -9.83
N THR A 23 -0.56 8.43 -10.46
CA THR A 23 -1.42 7.43 -9.81
C THR A 23 -0.61 6.15 -9.64
N CYS A 24 -0.61 5.61 -8.44
CA CYS A 24 -0.03 4.30 -8.12
C CYS A 24 -1.14 3.28 -7.91
N MET A 25 -0.93 2.07 -8.39
CA MET A 25 -1.78 0.92 -8.16
C MET A 25 -1.08 0.00 -7.17
N ILE A 26 -1.73 -0.33 -6.08
CA ILE A 26 -1.26 -1.28 -5.08
C ILE A 26 -2.08 -2.56 -5.17
N ARG A 27 -1.38 -3.69 -5.11
CA ARG A 27 -1.98 -5.02 -4.98
C ARG A 27 -1.30 -5.74 -3.84
N LEU A 28 -2.07 -6.50 -3.07
CA LEU A 28 -1.52 -7.46 -2.13
C LEU A 28 -1.31 -8.78 -2.85
N VAL A 29 -0.15 -9.38 -2.64
CA VAL A 29 0.23 -10.68 -3.19
C VAL A 29 0.61 -11.59 -2.05
N ASP A 30 0.08 -12.80 -2.05
CA ASP A 30 0.49 -13.84 -1.11
C ASP A 30 1.92 -14.28 -1.44
N ARG A 31 2.85 -14.14 -0.50
CA ARG A 31 4.28 -14.45 -0.67
C ARG A 31 4.54 -15.94 -0.91
N ARG A 32 3.64 -16.81 -0.44
CA ARG A 32 3.81 -18.27 -0.51
C ARG A 32 3.46 -18.81 -1.89
N THR A 33 2.43 -18.24 -2.51
CA THR A 33 1.84 -18.71 -3.77
C THR A 33 2.06 -17.76 -4.93
N GLY A 34 2.42 -16.50 -4.66
CA GLY A 34 2.47 -15.43 -5.65
C GLY A 34 1.09 -14.97 -6.13
N ALA A 35 0.00 -15.45 -5.52
CA ALA A 35 -1.35 -15.13 -5.95
C ALA A 35 -1.79 -13.75 -5.40
N PRO A 36 -2.50 -12.94 -6.20
CA PRO A 36 -3.04 -11.67 -5.70
C PRO A 36 -4.17 -11.92 -4.70
N LEU A 37 -4.27 -11.08 -3.66
CA LEU A 37 -5.37 -11.12 -2.71
C LEU A 37 -6.69 -10.91 -3.44
N ARG A 38 -7.63 -11.84 -3.24
CA ARG A 38 -9.00 -11.72 -3.73
C ARG A 38 -9.95 -11.61 -2.56
N LEU A 39 -10.82 -10.60 -2.60
CA LEU A 39 -11.94 -10.45 -1.67
C LEU A 39 -13.21 -10.79 -2.43
N ASN A 40 -14.00 -11.75 -1.92
CA ASN A 40 -15.24 -12.20 -2.57
C ASN A 40 -15.05 -12.57 -4.05
N GLY A 41 -13.94 -13.23 -4.38
CA GLY A 41 -13.60 -13.61 -5.75
C GLY A 41 -13.06 -12.48 -6.64
N SER A 42 -12.96 -11.24 -6.16
CA SER A 42 -12.42 -10.11 -6.92
C SER A 42 -11.02 -9.74 -6.47
N VAL A 43 -10.08 -9.56 -7.41
CA VAL A 43 -8.72 -9.13 -7.09
C VAL A 43 -8.76 -7.73 -6.48
N LEU A 44 -8.23 -7.60 -5.25
CA LEU A 44 -8.13 -6.31 -4.59
C LEU A 44 -7.08 -5.44 -5.27
N ARG A 45 -7.50 -4.26 -5.71
CA ARG A 45 -6.66 -3.26 -6.37
C ARG A 45 -6.97 -1.92 -5.74
N VAL A 46 -5.96 -1.27 -5.17
CA VAL A 46 -6.09 0.05 -4.56
C VAL A 46 -5.34 1.05 -5.42
N PHE A 47 -6.01 2.14 -5.81
CA PHE A 47 -5.37 3.23 -6.55
C PHE A 47 -5.16 4.39 -5.58
N THR A 48 -3.94 4.90 -5.50
CA THR A 48 -3.55 5.96 -4.57
C THR A 48 -2.54 6.90 -5.22
N ARG A 49 -2.48 8.14 -4.75
CA ARG A 49 -1.37 9.06 -5.07
C ARG A 49 -0.27 9.03 -4.01
N ASP A 50 -0.56 8.46 -2.85
CA ASP A 50 0.41 8.21 -1.79
C ASP A 50 0.56 6.70 -1.60
N PRO A 51 1.54 6.06 -2.27
CA PRO A 51 1.71 4.62 -2.18
C PRO A 51 2.16 4.17 -0.80
N ARG A 52 2.85 5.01 -0.03
CA ARG A 52 3.46 4.63 1.25
C ARG A 52 2.41 4.52 2.36
N ALA A 53 1.53 5.52 2.49
CA ALA A 53 0.42 5.48 3.43
C ALA A 53 -0.54 4.33 3.10
N ALA A 54 -0.92 4.18 1.83
CA ALA A 54 -1.84 3.13 1.42
C ALA A 54 -1.25 1.72 1.57
N VAL A 55 0.06 1.52 1.38
CA VAL A 55 0.73 0.24 1.70
C VAL A 55 0.66 -0.05 3.19
N ALA A 56 0.93 0.94 4.04
CA ALA A 56 0.81 0.77 5.49
C ALA A 56 -0.62 0.33 5.84
N GLU A 57 -1.63 1.09 5.44
CA GLU A 57 -3.05 0.78 5.67
C GLU A 57 -3.48 -0.58 5.11
N LEU A 58 -2.97 -0.98 3.94
CA LEU A 58 -3.25 -2.30 3.36
C LEU A 58 -2.62 -3.43 4.17
N LEU A 59 -1.46 -3.22 4.78
CA LEU A 59 -0.79 -4.21 5.61
C LEU A 59 -1.24 -4.16 7.07
N GLU A 60 -1.91 -3.10 7.51
CA GLU A 60 -2.46 -3.03 8.86
C GLU A 60 -3.44 -4.19 9.11
N GLY A 61 -3.20 -4.94 10.19
CA GLY A 61 -3.97 -6.13 10.52
C GLY A 61 -3.72 -7.35 9.62
N ARG A 62 -2.68 -7.34 8.76
CA ARG A 62 -2.27 -8.47 7.92
C ARG A 62 -0.86 -8.92 8.26
N ASP A 63 -0.64 -10.24 8.21
CA ASP A 63 0.69 -10.81 8.42
C ASP A 63 1.65 -10.44 7.25
N PRO A 64 2.72 -9.67 7.51
CA PRO A 64 3.68 -9.29 6.46
C PRO A 64 4.54 -10.47 5.96
N ALA A 65 4.58 -11.57 6.72
CA ALA A 65 5.21 -12.82 6.29
C ALA A 65 4.38 -13.54 5.20
N LEU A 66 3.07 -13.31 5.18
CA LEU A 66 2.14 -13.90 4.20
C LEU A 66 1.84 -12.93 3.07
N TRP A 67 1.74 -11.63 3.36
CA TRP A 67 1.28 -10.62 2.41
C TRP A 67 2.38 -9.63 2.05
N GLU A 68 2.61 -9.48 0.74
CA GLU A 68 3.49 -8.48 0.16
C GLU A 68 2.65 -7.44 -0.61
N ALA A 69 2.84 -6.16 -0.29
CA ALA A 69 2.25 -5.08 -1.05
C ALA A 69 3.15 -4.72 -2.25
N ARG A 70 2.62 -4.89 -3.46
CA ARG A 70 3.28 -4.49 -4.70
C ARG A 70 2.70 -3.19 -5.22
N VAL A 71 3.56 -2.21 -5.41
CA VAL A 71 3.22 -0.88 -5.95
C VAL A 71 3.62 -0.84 -7.42
N ASP A 72 2.67 -0.50 -8.27
CA ASP A 72 2.84 -0.31 -9.71
C ASP A 72 2.52 1.16 -10.04
N ILE A 73 3.44 1.86 -10.71
CA ILE A 73 3.24 3.27 -11.04
C ILE A 73 2.48 3.33 -12.36
N LEU A 74 1.22 3.77 -12.30
CA LEU A 74 0.43 4.00 -13.50
C LEU A 74 0.87 5.31 -14.13
N ARG A 75 1.69 5.20 -15.17
CA ARG A 75 1.87 6.30 -16.10
C ARG A 75 0.57 6.41 -16.90
N THR A 76 -0.19 7.48 -16.70
CA THR A 76 -1.19 7.87 -17.70
C THR A 76 -0.45 8.09 -19.00
N ALA A 77 -0.67 7.22 -19.98
CA ALA A 77 -0.35 7.54 -21.37
C ALA A 77 -1.33 8.65 -21.78
N ARG A 78 -0.81 9.81 -22.16
CA ARG A 78 -1.63 10.80 -22.86
C ARG A 78 -1.93 10.20 -24.24
N ALA A 79 -3.22 10.02 -24.54
CA ALA A 79 -3.68 9.76 -25.90
C ALA A 79 -3.43 10.98 -26.80
#